data_AF-A0A840N9Q9-F1
#
_entry.id   AF-A0A840N9Q9-F1
#
_cell.length_a   1.000
_cell.length_b   1.000
_cell.length_c   1.000
_cell.angle_alpha   90.00
_cell.angle_beta   90.00
_cell.angle_gamma   90.00
#
_symmetry.space_group_name_H-M   'P 1'
#
loop_
_entity.id
_entity.type
_entity.pdbx_description
1 polymer ?
#
loop_
_entity_poly.entity_id
_entity_poly.type
_entity_poly.pdbx_seq_one_letter_code
_entity_poly.pdbx_strand_id
1 'polypeptide(L)'
;MTAPTFPADTLDSEGGPAWISDLGAEDPHQLVHLVRDLQPLEALEVLGAKLRHVRPCTLPPERSDEHTSLPRTALGDVECSAVLLAGRIGGWTFVLDDAGMTSEVSGVDGALVDPAVALSRTGGSALTLANNFSGPSCGLVFAEHGEEVLWTNSDDLDGIAPELEGRLKDAVEAAGIVEQDYLDPGERDPEAVIRMGCALAGITSWTSADVRGADLVMLPFG
;
A
#
# COMPACT_ATOMS: atom_id res chain seq x y z
N MET A 1 -19.03 -0.94 13.54
CA MET A 1 -18.06 0.14 13.82
C MET A 1 -18.63 1.46 13.32
N THR A 2 -17.96 2.58 13.55
CA THR A 2 -18.34 3.91 13.02
C THR A 2 -17.96 4.04 11.53
N ALA A 3 -18.53 5.02 10.85
CA ALA A 3 -18.11 5.38 9.49
C ALA A 3 -16.63 5.86 9.48
N PRO A 4 -15.91 5.73 8.35
CA PRO A 4 -14.53 6.20 8.23
C PRO A 4 -14.42 7.71 8.47
N THR A 5 -13.30 8.14 9.03
CA THR A 5 -13.00 9.57 9.25
C THR A 5 -12.31 10.25 8.06
N PHE A 6 -12.17 9.51 6.96
CA PHE A 6 -11.54 9.96 5.73
C PHE A 6 -12.40 11.03 5.03
N PRO A 7 -11.79 12.08 4.43
CA PRO A 7 -12.51 13.01 3.56
C PRO A 7 -13.18 12.27 2.38
N ALA A 8 -14.37 12.74 1.99
CA ALA A 8 -15.19 12.06 0.99
C ALA A 8 -14.53 11.90 -0.40
N ASP A 9 -13.56 12.74 -0.74
CA ASP A 9 -12.81 12.72 -2.00
C ASP A 9 -11.53 11.87 -1.96
N THR A 10 -11.26 11.19 -0.84
CA THR A 10 -10.07 10.34 -0.66
C THR A 10 -10.38 8.85 -0.71
N LEU A 11 -11.66 8.48 -0.72
CA LEU A 11 -12.12 7.11 -0.86
C LEU A 11 -12.78 6.92 -2.23
N ASP A 12 -12.62 5.74 -2.81
CA ASP A 12 -13.33 5.33 -4.02
C ASP A 12 -14.77 4.86 -3.70
N SER A 13 -15.48 4.37 -4.72
CA SER A 13 -16.84 3.86 -4.55
C SER A 13 -16.94 2.61 -3.67
N GLU A 14 -15.84 1.89 -3.48
CA GLU A 14 -15.76 0.71 -2.61
C GLU A 14 -15.27 1.06 -1.19
N GLY A 15 -15.01 2.35 -0.93
CA GLY A 15 -14.51 2.81 0.35
C GLY A 15 -13.02 2.54 0.53
N GLY A 16 -12.30 2.04 -0.48
CA GLY A 16 -10.85 1.92 -0.48
C GLY A 16 -10.19 3.28 -0.68
N PRO A 17 -8.92 3.50 -0.27
CA PRO A 17 -8.21 4.74 -0.56
C PRO A 17 -8.04 4.94 -2.08
N ALA A 18 -8.70 5.97 -2.63
CA ALA A 18 -8.82 6.18 -4.08
C ALA A 18 -7.46 6.27 -4.80
N TRP A 19 -6.43 6.79 -4.11
CA TRP A 19 -5.10 6.89 -4.70
C TRP A 19 -4.45 5.52 -4.95
N ILE A 20 -4.85 4.47 -4.23
CA ILE A 20 -4.34 3.10 -4.43
C ILE A 20 -5.07 2.47 -5.61
N SER A 21 -6.41 2.53 -5.62
CA SER A 21 -7.23 1.96 -6.69
C SER A 21 -7.01 2.65 -8.04
N ASP A 22 -6.82 3.97 -8.07
CA ASP A 22 -6.51 4.72 -9.31
C ASP A 22 -5.16 4.36 -9.94
N LEU A 23 -4.22 3.80 -9.17
CA LEU A 23 -2.94 3.32 -9.68
C LEU A 23 -2.99 1.85 -10.08
N GLY A 24 -3.83 1.06 -9.41
CA GLY A 24 -3.97 -0.38 -9.61
C GLY A 24 -4.74 -0.76 -10.87
N ALA A 25 -4.66 -2.06 -11.21
CA ALA A 25 -5.66 -2.69 -12.07
C ALA A 25 -6.96 -2.92 -11.29
N GLU A 26 -8.07 -3.25 -11.96
CA GLU A 26 -9.36 -3.53 -11.29
C GLU A 26 -9.32 -4.79 -10.40
N ASP A 27 -8.55 -5.81 -10.80
CA ASP A 27 -8.35 -7.04 -10.02
C ASP A 27 -6.88 -7.20 -9.64
N PRO A 28 -6.34 -6.35 -8.73
CA PRO A 28 -4.92 -6.32 -8.50
C PRO A 28 -4.46 -7.46 -7.58
N HIS A 29 -3.20 -7.87 -7.81
CA HIS A 29 -2.37 -8.56 -6.83
C HIS A 29 -1.28 -7.59 -6.40
N GLN A 30 -1.65 -6.46 -5.81
CA GLN A 30 -0.72 -5.36 -5.58
C GLN A 30 -0.29 -5.25 -4.12
N LEU A 31 0.93 -4.75 -3.94
CA LEU A 31 1.44 -4.35 -2.63
C LEU A 31 1.70 -2.85 -2.63
N VAL A 32 1.36 -2.21 -1.52
CA VAL A 32 1.74 -0.82 -1.25
C VAL A 32 2.61 -0.82 0.00
N HIS A 33 3.85 -0.41 -0.17
CA HIS A 33 4.77 -0.18 0.94
C HIS A 33 4.80 1.30 1.28
N LEU A 34 4.71 1.62 2.56
CA LEU A 34 4.87 2.98 3.08
C LEU A 34 6.03 2.97 4.07
N VAL A 35 6.93 3.94 3.97
CA VAL A 35 8.05 4.07 4.90
C VAL A 35 8.31 5.54 5.22
N ARG A 36 8.48 5.84 6.50
CA ARG A 36 8.79 7.18 6.97
C ARG A 36 10.28 7.46 6.86
N ASP A 37 10.62 8.69 6.50
CA ASP A 37 12.00 9.22 6.57
C ASP A 37 13.04 8.49 5.68
N LEU A 38 12.59 7.79 4.63
CA LEU A 38 13.46 7.14 3.63
C LEU A 38 13.21 7.74 2.24
N GLN A 39 14.22 7.86 1.37
CA GLN A 39 14.00 8.36 0.00
C GLN A 39 13.44 7.27 -0.92
N PRO A 40 12.71 7.62 -2.01
CA PRO A 40 12.17 6.65 -2.96
C PRO A 40 13.21 5.66 -3.50
N LEU A 41 14.40 6.12 -3.87
CA LEU A 41 15.46 5.23 -4.38
C LEU A 41 16.00 4.27 -3.33
N GLU A 42 16.13 4.72 -2.09
CA GLU A 42 16.59 3.88 -0.97
C GLU A 42 15.54 2.84 -0.62
N ALA A 43 14.25 3.21 -0.61
CA ALA A 43 13.15 2.27 -0.42
C ALA A 43 13.12 1.20 -1.51
N LEU A 44 13.29 1.60 -2.77
CA LEU A 44 13.39 0.67 -3.89
C LEU A 44 14.58 -0.28 -3.74
N GLU A 45 15.75 0.21 -3.34
CA GLU A 45 16.94 -0.64 -3.12
C GLU A 45 16.71 -1.68 -2.02
N VAL A 46 16.08 -1.29 -0.90
CA VAL A 46 15.69 -2.21 0.18
C VAL A 46 14.75 -3.30 -0.32
N LEU A 47 13.84 -2.97 -1.24
CA LEU A 47 12.93 -3.92 -1.90
C LEU A 47 13.61 -4.76 -2.99
N GLY A 48 14.94 -4.68 -3.14
CA GLY A 48 15.72 -5.46 -4.10
C GLY A 48 15.75 -4.88 -5.51
N ALA A 49 15.29 -3.63 -5.70
CA ALA A 49 15.31 -2.98 -7.00
C ALA A 49 16.76 -2.75 -7.50
N LYS A 50 16.97 -2.99 -8.79
CA LYS A 50 18.22 -2.67 -9.48
C LYS A 50 18.18 -1.21 -9.91
N LEU A 51 18.76 -0.31 -9.11
CA LEU A 51 18.67 1.15 -9.32
C LEU A 51 19.07 1.67 -10.71
N ARG A 52 19.93 0.95 -11.44
CA ARG A 52 20.27 1.27 -12.84
C ARG A 52 19.08 1.26 -13.82
N HIS A 53 17.96 0.63 -13.44
CA HIS A 53 16.73 0.56 -14.24
C HIS A 53 15.70 1.61 -13.83
N VAL A 54 15.97 2.38 -12.77
CA VAL A 54 15.08 3.44 -12.31
C VAL A 54 15.09 4.59 -13.30
N ARG A 55 13.89 5.10 -13.60
CA ARG A 55 13.69 6.29 -14.42
C ARG A 55 12.62 7.20 -13.81
N PRO A 56 12.69 8.53 -14.03
CA PRO A 56 11.58 9.42 -13.70
C PRO A 56 10.28 8.95 -14.37
N CYS A 57 9.17 9.17 -13.69
CA CYS A 57 7.84 8.75 -14.14
C CYS A 57 6.89 9.95 -14.20
N THR A 58 6.08 10.00 -15.26
CA THR A 58 4.89 10.83 -15.31
C THR A 58 3.73 9.90 -15.63
N LEU A 59 2.74 9.84 -14.74
CA LEU A 59 1.60 8.96 -14.91
C LEU A 59 0.68 9.50 -16.02
N PRO A 60 0.19 8.63 -16.92
CA PRO A 60 -0.80 9.02 -17.92
C PRO A 60 -2.13 9.40 -17.23
N PRO A 61 -3.04 10.10 -17.95
CA PRO A 61 -4.34 10.46 -17.39
C PRO A 61 -5.16 9.22 -17.00
N GLU A 62 -5.06 8.15 -17.78
CA GLU A 62 -5.88 6.93 -17.71
C GLU A 62 -5.00 5.69 -17.97
N ARG A 63 -5.48 4.53 -17.52
CA ARG A 63 -4.91 3.20 -17.81
C ARG A 63 -5.12 2.85 -19.28
N SER A 64 -4.32 1.93 -19.84
CA SER A 64 -4.58 1.42 -21.20
C SER A 64 -5.88 0.61 -21.28
N ASP A 65 -6.18 -0.12 -20.21
CA ASP A 65 -7.33 -1.01 -20.02
C ASP A 65 -7.52 -1.28 -18.52
N GLU A 66 -8.60 -1.98 -18.16
CA GLU A 66 -8.97 -2.32 -16.77
C GLU A 66 -7.98 -3.28 -16.08
N HIS A 67 -7.22 -4.07 -16.85
CA HIS A 67 -6.30 -5.07 -16.32
C HIS A 67 -4.86 -4.57 -16.20
N THR A 68 -4.57 -3.35 -16.67
CA THR A 68 -3.24 -2.77 -16.70
C THR A 68 -3.14 -1.64 -15.71
N SER A 69 -2.22 -1.78 -14.74
CA SER A 69 -1.93 -0.73 -13.77
C SER A 69 -1.49 0.58 -14.45
N LEU A 70 -1.71 1.71 -13.79
CA LEU A 70 -1.26 3.00 -14.29
C LEU A 70 0.27 3.10 -14.43
N PRO A 71 1.09 2.58 -13.48
CA PRO A 71 2.54 2.46 -13.66
C PRO A 71 2.92 1.64 -14.89
N ARG A 72 2.23 0.52 -15.16
CA ARG A 72 2.50 -0.33 -16.32
C ARG A 72 2.13 0.35 -17.63
N THR A 73 1.02 1.09 -17.64
CA THR A 73 0.65 1.96 -18.77
C THR A 73 1.75 3.01 -19.03
N ALA A 74 2.28 3.64 -17.97
CA ALA A 74 3.40 4.60 -18.08
C ALA A 74 4.72 3.93 -18.52
N LEU A 75 4.91 2.65 -18.19
CA LEU A 75 6.11 1.89 -18.56
C LEU A 75 6.18 1.65 -20.08
N GLY A 76 5.03 1.35 -20.69
CA GLY A 76 4.89 0.99 -22.11
C GLY A 76 5.26 -0.47 -22.36
N ASP A 77 5.67 -0.77 -23.60
CA ASP A 77 5.99 -2.14 -24.07
C ASP A 77 7.34 -2.64 -23.54
N VAL A 78 7.46 -2.80 -22.23
CA VAL A 78 8.62 -3.40 -21.56
C VAL A 78 8.18 -4.72 -20.93
N GLU A 79 8.83 -5.81 -21.30
CA GLU A 79 8.58 -7.12 -20.71
C GLU A 79 9.16 -7.16 -19.28
N CYS A 80 8.27 -7.28 -18.29
CA CYS A 80 8.62 -7.43 -16.88
C CYS A 80 7.48 -8.10 -16.10
N SER A 81 7.83 -8.73 -14.98
CA SER A 81 6.85 -9.37 -14.09
C SER A 81 6.03 -8.32 -13.34
N ALA A 82 6.70 -7.31 -12.80
CA ALA A 82 6.09 -6.22 -12.03
C ALA A 82 6.61 -4.86 -12.48
N VAL A 83 5.90 -3.81 -12.11
CA VAL A 83 6.37 -2.42 -12.16
C VAL A 83 6.34 -1.87 -10.75
N LEU A 84 7.50 -1.38 -10.29
CA LEU A 84 7.59 -0.65 -9.03
C LEU A 84 7.49 0.85 -9.34
N LEU A 85 6.50 1.52 -8.76
CA LEU A 85 6.36 2.97 -8.77
C LEU A 85 6.66 3.49 -7.35
N ALA A 86 7.56 4.45 -7.23
CA ALA A 86 7.86 5.08 -5.95
C ALA A 86 7.75 6.60 -6.02
N GLY A 87 7.33 7.20 -4.91
CA GLY A 87 7.20 8.63 -4.75
C GLY A 87 7.24 9.03 -3.28
N ARG A 88 7.36 10.33 -3.03
CA ARG A 88 7.36 10.88 -1.67
C ARG A 88 6.35 12.00 -1.55
N ILE A 89 5.52 11.93 -0.52
CA ILE A 89 4.55 12.98 -0.15
C ILE A 89 4.74 13.27 1.34
N GLY A 90 5.15 14.50 1.65
CA GLY A 90 5.49 14.88 3.02
C GLY A 90 6.59 14.02 3.63
N GLY A 91 6.30 13.41 4.79
CA GLY A 91 7.24 12.56 5.54
C GLY A 91 7.33 11.12 5.06
N TRP A 92 6.45 10.70 4.14
CA TRP A 92 6.29 9.31 3.74
C TRP A 92 6.71 9.09 2.29
N THR A 93 7.46 8.01 2.09
CA THR A 93 7.72 7.43 0.78
C THR A 93 6.78 6.25 0.60
N PHE A 94 6.16 6.16 -0.57
CA PHE A 94 5.40 5.00 -0.98
C PHE A 94 6.14 4.24 -2.08
N VAL A 95 5.96 2.93 -2.11
CA VAL A 95 6.29 2.07 -3.26
C VAL A 95 5.07 1.22 -3.56
N LEU A 96 4.52 1.38 -4.76
CA LEU A 96 3.50 0.50 -5.31
C LEU A 96 4.19 -0.58 -6.15
N ASP A 97 3.93 -1.83 -5.81
CA ASP A 97 4.21 -3.01 -6.63
C ASP A 97 2.90 -3.47 -7.27
N ASP A 98 2.82 -3.38 -8.59
CA ASP A 98 1.60 -3.68 -9.33
C ASP A 98 1.28 -5.18 -9.49
N ALA A 99 2.18 -6.07 -9.05
CA ALA A 99 2.00 -7.52 -9.17
C ALA A 99 2.44 -8.31 -7.90
N GLY A 100 2.79 -7.62 -6.82
CA GLY A 100 3.03 -8.21 -5.50
C GLY A 100 4.26 -9.11 -5.42
N MET A 101 5.25 -8.84 -6.28
CA MET A 101 6.55 -9.50 -6.34
C MET A 101 7.48 -9.14 -5.19
N THR A 102 7.19 -8.09 -4.42
CA THR A 102 7.92 -7.64 -3.24
C THR A 102 7.28 -8.12 -1.94
N SER A 103 6.58 -9.26 -1.93
CA SER A 103 5.94 -9.82 -0.72
C SER A 103 6.94 -10.30 0.34
N GLU A 104 8.16 -10.63 -0.08
CA GLU A 104 9.27 -11.00 0.80
C GLU A 104 10.56 -10.38 0.26
N VAL A 105 11.46 -9.96 1.16
CA VAL A 105 12.76 -9.39 0.78
C VAL A 105 13.89 -10.06 1.56
N SER A 106 15.11 -10.02 1.00
CA SER A 106 16.27 -10.62 1.65
C SER A 106 16.72 -9.77 2.85
N GLY A 107 16.72 -10.37 4.03
CA GLY A 107 17.22 -9.81 5.26
C GLY A 107 18.75 -9.80 5.35
N VAL A 108 19.27 -9.20 6.42
CA VAL A 108 20.71 -8.98 6.65
C VAL A 108 21.51 -10.29 6.72
N ASP A 109 20.88 -11.37 7.18
CA ASP A 109 21.43 -12.72 7.29
C ASP A 109 21.10 -13.62 6.08
N GLY A 110 20.45 -13.05 5.06
CA GLY A 110 19.98 -13.76 3.88
C GLY A 110 18.64 -14.49 4.07
N ALA A 111 18.03 -14.45 5.27
CA ALA A 111 16.69 -14.98 5.48
C ALA A 111 15.65 -14.05 4.84
N LEU A 112 14.54 -14.61 4.35
CA LEU A 112 13.43 -13.80 3.84
C LEU A 112 12.67 -13.18 5.02
N VAL A 113 12.36 -11.88 4.90
CA VAL A 113 11.63 -11.10 5.90
C VAL A 113 10.54 -10.27 5.23
N ASP A 114 9.55 -9.85 6.03
CA ASP A 114 8.53 -8.92 5.55
C ASP A 114 9.16 -7.58 5.09
N PRO A 115 8.69 -6.99 3.98
CA PRO A 115 9.18 -5.71 3.49
C PRO A 115 9.07 -4.57 4.50
N ALA A 116 8.00 -4.50 5.31
CA ALA A 116 7.84 -3.47 6.33
C ALA A 116 8.96 -3.58 7.38
N VAL A 117 9.33 -4.81 7.76
CA VAL A 117 10.45 -5.07 8.67
C VAL A 117 11.76 -4.59 8.05
N ALA A 118 12.04 -4.91 6.79
CA ALA A 118 13.26 -4.46 6.12
C ALA A 118 13.32 -2.94 5.96
N LEU A 119 12.21 -2.31 5.53
CA LEU A 119 12.11 -0.87 5.32
C LEU A 119 12.26 -0.10 6.64
N SER A 120 11.65 -0.57 7.72
CA SER A 120 11.73 0.09 9.04
C SER A 120 13.09 -0.01 9.73
N ARG A 121 14.01 -0.85 9.24
CA ARG A 121 15.42 -0.86 9.69
C ARG A 121 16.21 0.34 9.17
N THR A 122 15.86 0.80 7.97
CA THR A 122 16.59 1.86 7.26
C THR A 122 15.89 3.20 7.41
N GLY A 123 14.55 3.19 7.44
CA GLY A 123 13.70 4.34 7.71
C GLY A 123 13.20 4.40 9.16
N GLY A 124 12.09 5.11 9.36
CA GLY A 124 11.32 5.11 10.60
C GLY A 124 10.31 3.96 10.64
N SER A 125 9.05 4.26 10.93
CA SER A 125 7.97 3.28 10.83
C SER A 125 7.69 2.91 9.37
N ALA A 126 7.31 1.66 9.12
CA ALA A 126 6.94 1.19 7.79
C ALA A 126 5.71 0.27 7.82
N LEU A 127 4.99 0.24 6.70
CA LEU A 127 3.78 -0.56 6.50
C LEU A 127 3.88 -1.28 5.15
N THR A 128 3.32 -2.49 5.07
CA THR A 128 2.98 -3.17 3.82
C THR A 128 1.49 -3.42 3.80
N LEU A 129 0.82 -2.90 2.78
CA LEU A 129 -0.59 -3.15 2.50
C LEU A 129 -0.67 -4.13 1.34
N ALA A 130 -1.41 -5.21 1.51
CA ALA A 130 -1.67 -6.17 0.44
C ALA A 130 -3.12 -6.04 0.01
N ASN A 131 -3.35 -5.86 -1.29
CA ASN A 131 -4.68 -5.92 -1.88
C ASN A 131 -4.67 -7.04 -2.94
N ASN A 132 -5.42 -8.12 -2.66
CA ASN A 132 -5.45 -9.34 -3.46
C ASN A 132 -6.90 -9.73 -3.76
N PHE A 133 -7.24 -9.86 -5.04
CA PHE A 133 -8.58 -10.27 -5.47
C PHE A 133 -8.89 -11.77 -5.30
N SER A 134 -7.87 -12.64 -5.24
CA SER A 134 -8.08 -14.11 -5.24
C SER A 134 -8.40 -14.75 -3.88
N GLY A 135 -8.66 -13.94 -2.85
CA GLY A 135 -9.04 -14.42 -1.51
C GLY A 135 -9.42 -13.27 -0.55
N PRO A 136 -9.99 -13.58 0.62
CA PRO A 136 -10.70 -12.62 1.48
C PRO A 136 -9.78 -11.74 2.34
N SER A 137 -8.60 -11.35 1.86
CA SER A 137 -7.60 -10.72 2.74
C SER A 137 -6.86 -9.57 2.10
N CYS A 138 -7.44 -8.38 2.28
CA CYS A 138 -6.59 -7.20 2.43
C CYS A 138 -5.72 -7.41 3.68
N GLY A 139 -4.41 -7.24 3.54
CA GLY A 139 -3.43 -7.49 4.58
C GLY A 139 -2.72 -6.21 5.00
N LEU A 140 -2.31 -6.15 6.27
CA LEU A 140 -1.49 -5.09 6.82
C LEU A 140 -0.38 -5.70 7.67
N VAL A 141 0.86 -5.34 7.33
CA VAL A 141 2.01 -5.50 8.21
C VAL A 141 2.51 -4.13 8.61
N PHE A 142 2.70 -3.91 9.90
CA PHE A 142 3.26 -2.69 10.46
C PHE A 142 4.51 -3.02 11.25
N ALA A 143 5.59 -2.29 11.00
CA ALA A 143 6.88 -2.51 11.63
C ALA A 143 7.56 -1.20 12.03
N GLU A 144 8.39 -1.28 13.07
CA GLU A 144 9.21 -0.17 13.56
C GLU A 144 10.58 -0.67 14.00
N HIS A 145 11.62 0.08 13.63
CA HIS A 145 13.01 -0.23 14.00
C HIS A 145 13.43 -1.65 13.62
N GLY A 146 12.84 -2.22 12.57
CA GLY A 146 13.14 -3.57 12.11
C GLY A 146 12.49 -4.70 12.86
N GLU A 147 11.42 -4.42 13.62
CA GLU A 147 10.60 -5.40 14.31
C GLU A 147 9.15 -5.26 13.85
N GLU A 148 8.47 -6.39 13.65
CA GLU A 148 7.04 -6.42 13.39
C GLU A 148 6.29 -6.00 14.66
N VAL A 149 5.43 -5.00 14.53
CA VAL A 149 4.57 -4.50 15.62
C VAL A 149 3.17 -5.09 15.51
N LEU A 150 2.67 -5.24 14.29
CA LEU A 150 1.35 -5.78 14.01
C LEU A 150 1.33 -6.47 12.65
N TRP A 151 0.72 -7.65 12.62
CA TRP A 151 0.21 -8.28 11.41
C TRP A 151 -1.30 -8.48 11.57
N THR A 152 -2.07 -8.12 10.55
CA THR A 152 -3.52 -8.39 10.50
C THR A 152 -4.01 -8.46 9.06
N ASN A 153 -5.23 -8.95 8.89
CA ASN A 153 -5.94 -8.99 7.62
C ASN A 153 -7.43 -8.72 7.88
N SER A 154 -8.22 -8.58 6.81
CA SER A 154 -9.65 -8.30 6.91
C SER A 154 -10.42 -9.36 7.68
N ASP A 155 -9.94 -10.60 7.75
CA ASP A 155 -10.58 -11.67 8.53
C ASP A 155 -10.28 -11.63 10.03
N ASP A 156 -9.14 -11.06 10.41
CA ASP A 156 -8.66 -11.09 11.79
C ASP A 156 -8.88 -9.77 12.53
N LEU A 157 -9.15 -8.67 11.81
CA LEU A 157 -9.21 -7.31 12.38
C LEU A 157 -10.16 -7.19 13.57
N ASP A 158 -11.40 -7.67 13.44
CA ASP A 158 -12.40 -7.61 14.53
C ASP A 158 -11.97 -8.37 15.78
N GLY A 159 -11.20 -9.46 15.60
CA GLY A 159 -10.72 -10.30 16.69
C GLY A 159 -9.62 -9.61 17.49
N ILE A 160 -8.73 -8.90 16.81
CA ILE A 160 -7.59 -8.22 17.45
C ILE A 160 -7.92 -6.80 17.92
N ALA A 161 -8.91 -6.13 17.32
CA ALA A 161 -9.24 -4.73 17.60
C ALA A 161 -9.47 -4.41 19.10
N PRO A 162 -10.12 -5.27 19.91
CA PRO A 162 -10.28 -5.03 21.34
C PRO A 162 -8.98 -5.00 22.14
N GLU A 163 -7.93 -5.62 21.61
CA GLU A 163 -6.60 -5.74 22.26
C GLU A 163 -5.64 -4.62 21.83
N LEU A 164 -5.99 -3.85 20.80
CA LEU A 164 -5.17 -2.75 20.31
C LEU A 164 -5.22 -1.55 21.25
N GLU A 165 -4.07 -0.89 21.42
CA GLU A 165 -3.92 0.30 22.26
C GLU A 165 -3.29 1.47 21.51
N GLY A 166 -3.49 2.68 22.05
CA GLY A 166 -2.90 3.92 21.52
C GLY A 166 -3.20 4.13 20.03
N ARG A 167 -2.18 4.48 19.26
CA ARG A 167 -2.33 4.80 17.83
C ARG A 167 -2.90 3.65 16.98
N LEU A 168 -2.73 2.39 17.40
CA LEU A 168 -3.29 1.24 16.66
C LEU A 168 -4.80 1.23 16.77
N LYS A 169 -5.31 1.48 17.98
CA LYS A 169 -6.74 1.66 18.23
C LYS A 169 -7.29 2.89 17.50
N ASP A 170 -6.59 4.02 17.57
CA ASP A 170 -6.99 5.25 16.88
C ASP A 170 -7.10 5.04 15.36
N ALA A 171 -6.20 4.24 14.78
CA ALA A 171 -6.24 3.90 13.37
C ALA A 171 -7.42 2.99 12.98
N VAL A 172 -7.79 2.02 13.82
CA VAL A 172 -9.00 1.20 13.60
C VAL A 172 -10.25 2.07 13.66
N GLU A 173 -10.35 2.94 14.67
CA GLU A 173 -11.48 3.87 14.80
C GLU A 173 -11.57 4.83 13.61
N ALA A 174 -10.43 5.33 13.12
CA ALA A 174 -10.36 6.19 11.94
C ALA A 174 -10.72 5.46 10.64
N ALA A 175 -10.34 4.18 10.51
CA ALA A 175 -10.61 3.35 9.34
C ALA A 175 -12.11 3.12 9.15
N GLY A 176 -12.84 2.82 10.24
CA GLY A 176 -14.28 2.58 10.20
C GLY A 176 -14.71 1.49 9.22
N ILE A 177 -16.03 1.39 9.01
CA ILE A 177 -16.65 0.47 8.03
C ILE A 177 -17.44 1.27 7.01
N VAL A 178 -17.34 0.87 5.75
CA VAL A 178 -18.22 1.26 4.65
C VAL A 178 -19.15 0.08 4.37
N GLU A 179 -20.46 0.34 4.40
CA GLU A 179 -21.44 -0.65 3.99
C GLU A 179 -21.39 -0.80 2.46
N GLN A 180 -21.27 -2.04 1.98
CA GLN A 180 -21.21 -2.37 0.56
C GLN A 180 -22.43 -3.18 0.16
N ASP A 181 -23.06 -2.83 -0.96
CA ASP A 181 -24.30 -3.46 -1.43
C ASP A 181 -24.13 -4.93 -1.82
N TYR A 182 -22.89 -5.36 -2.12
CA TYR A 182 -22.55 -6.73 -2.46
C TYR A 182 -22.18 -7.59 -1.24
N LEU A 183 -22.07 -7.00 -0.05
CA LEU A 183 -21.78 -7.71 1.19
C LEU A 183 -23.09 -8.04 1.92
N ASP A 184 -23.22 -9.27 2.38
CA ASP A 184 -24.32 -9.66 3.26
C ASP A 184 -24.23 -8.91 4.60
N PRO A 185 -25.36 -8.65 5.29
CA PRO A 185 -25.33 -7.97 6.59
C PRO A 185 -24.44 -8.69 7.60
N GLY A 186 -23.39 -8.00 8.07
CA GLY A 186 -22.41 -8.54 8.99
C GLY A 186 -21.20 -9.20 8.33
N GLU A 187 -21.15 -9.25 6.99
CA GLU A 187 -19.90 -9.49 6.29
C GLU A 187 -18.92 -8.34 6.49
N ARG A 188 -17.64 -8.68 6.39
CA ARG A 188 -16.54 -7.79 6.73
C ARG A 188 -16.21 -6.93 5.54
N ASP A 189 -15.97 -5.66 5.84
CA ASP A 189 -15.43 -4.70 4.89
C ASP A 189 -13.93 -4.98 4.70
N PRO A 190 -13.52 -5.51 3.53
CA PRO A 190 -12.12 -5.89 3.30
C PRO A 190 -11.19 -4.66 3.30
N GLU A 191 -11.69 -3.52 2.83
CA GLU A 191 -10.91 -2.28 2.69
C GLU A 191 -10.61 -1.61 4.03
N ALA A 192 -11.27 -2.03 5.12
CA ALA A 192 -11.02 -1.51 6.46
C ALA A 192 -9.55 -1.65 6.91
N VAL A 193 -8.87 -2.72 6.50
CA VAL A 193 -7.45 -2.94 6.82
C VAL A 193 -6.54 -1.99 6.06
N ILE A 194 -6.86 -1.71 4.79
CA ILE A 194 -6.11 -0.75 3.98
C ILE A 194 -6.28 0.67 4.53
N ARG A 195 -7.52 1.04 4.89
CA ARG A 195 -7.80 2.31 5.58
C ARG A 195 -7.11 2.39 6.93
N MET A 196 -7.07 1.32 7.72
CA MET A 196 -6.31 1.28 8.97
C MET A 196 -4.83 1.57 8.74
N GLY A 197 -4.21 0.94 7.73
CA GLY A 197 -2.84 1.23 7.35
C GLY A 197 -2.60 2.69 6.95
N CYS A 198 -3.51 3.27 6.16
CA CYS A 198 -3.45 4.69 5.80
C CYS A 198 -3.60 5.61 7.02
N ALA A 199 -4.50 5.27 7.95
CA ALA A 199 -4.68 6.02 9.19
C ALA A 199 -3.45 5.93 10.11
N LEU A 200 -2.80 4.76 10.19
CA LEU A 200 -1.54 4.57 10.93
C LEU A 200 -0.40 5.44 10.38
N ALA A 201 -0.32 5.56 9.05
CA ALA A 201 0.62 6.48 8.42
C ALA A 201 0.20 7.96 8.53
N GLY A 202 -1.03 8.26 8.97
CA GLY A 202 -1.56 9.61 9.01
C GLY A 202 -1.77 10.20 7.60
N ILE A 203 -2.04 9.35 6.61
CA ILE A 203 -2.22 9.72 5.19
C ILE A 203 -3.70 9.68 4.75
N THR A 204 -4.61 9.95 5.68
CA THR A 204 -6.05 9.90 5.43
C THR A 204 -6.55 10.95 4.42
N SER A 205 -5.72 11.95 4.10
CA SER A 205 -6.08 13.04 3.19
C SER A 205 -5.38 12.96 1.83
N TRP A 206 -4.69 11.86 1.50
CA TRP A 206 -4.03 11.73 0.20
C TRP A 206 -5.05 11.45 -0.89
N THR A 207 -4.94 12.20 -1.99
CA THR A 207 -5.70 12.01 -3.21
C THR A 207 -4.81 11.51 -4.34
N SER A 208 -5.42 10.99 -5.40
CA SER A 208 -4.71 10.61 -6.63
C SER A 208 -4.00 11.80 -7.28
N ALA A 209 -4.52 13.01 -7.09
CA ALA A 209 -3.87 14.24 -7.56
C ALA A 209 -2.57 14.53 -6.80
N ASP A 210 -2.54 14.30 -5.47
CA ASP A 210 -1.32 14.44 -4.67
C ASP A 210 -0.23 13.48 -5.15
N VAL A 211 -0.61 12.22 -5.43
CA VAL A 211 0.32 11.22 -5.97
C VAL A 211 0.84 11.60 -7.34
N ARG A 212 -0.03 12.02 -8.26
CA ARG A 212 0.36 12.48 -9.60
C ARG A 212 1.22 13.74 -9.57
N GLY A 213 1.09 14.57 -8.54
CA GLY A 213 1.89 15.78 -8.34
C GLY A 213 3.27 15.55 -7.71
N ALA A 214 3.56 14.34 -7.22
CA ALA A 214 4.85 14.01 -6.61
C ALA A 214 5.96 13.78 -7.66
N ASP A 215 7.21 13.88 -7.22
CA ASP A 215 8.36 13.47 -8.03
C ASP A 215 8.44 11.93 -8.04
N LEU A 216 7.85 11.34 -9.08
CA LEU A 216 7.73 9.89 -9.22
C LEU A 216 8.93 9.27 -9.94
N VAL A 217 9.30 8.08 -9.51
CA VAL A 217 10.25 7.20 -10.20
C VAL A 217 9.64 5.82 -10.39
N MET A 218 10.03 5.12 -11.45
CA MET A 218 9.58 3.76 -11.72
C MET A 218 10.71 2.86 -12.21
N LEU A 219 10.55 1.55 -12.08
CA LEU A 219 11.37 0.56 -12.79
C LEU A 219 10.56 -0.70 -13.17
N PRO A 220 10.94 -1.40 -14.26
CA PRO A 220 10.55 -2.79 -14.47
C PRO A 220 11.21 -3.69 -13.41
N PHE A 221 10.47 -4.66 -12.87
CA PHE A 221 10.93 -5.58 -11.84
C PHE A 221 10.59 -7.04 -12.19
N GLY A 222 11.43 -7.98 -11.71
CA GLY A 222 11.47 -9.38 -12.16
C GLY A 222 12.75 -9.72 -12.92
#